data_AF-A0A524FTF0-F1
#
_entry.id   AF-A0A524FTF0-F1
#
_cell.length_a   1.000
_cell.length_b   1.000
_cell.length_c   1.000
_cell.angle_alpha   90.00
_cell.angle_beta   90.00
_cell.angle_gamma   90.00
#
_symmetry.space_group_name_H-M   'P 1'
#
loop_
_entity.id
_entity.type
_entity.pdbx_description
1 polymer ?
#
loop_
_entity_poly.entity_id
_entity_poly.type
_entity_poly.pdbx_seq_one_letter_code
_entity_poly.pdbx_strand_id
1 'polypeptide(L)'
;MRVYLDANFFISGFSERPKDVSIIREATDKIGAELWITRQVFQELRWYLRREVESIINIDETLSKDIKSFMESIHKPESSLPQPNDMSLILGAMRNKNSKIVTSDMKLLQTIQDLKVEVEGIVGSAYILELIESIDNEKMKKDLIQIRERIYNEEVRYSISRQESYDPVTRIRIIEDHALRVLRTVKRPAEGLDRRLSKGQPLFVLDFLEDIKKDVPTMFEDFQNGRYDSLALEIETVQNEIERLLIVSTLTEDAETHGKLVRHASDLTLFLYYLEMLCHLYRGTKEGIEDALAISEEAFRLLMFAEVNNDELKASVFFVRILLALIREDYQEIDYFYSLYDSMINRIGLDQMMETTEGFYVTMQVLRAEVMGGFSLTHNKLQFADVTISMLNDIAKYSLLFDEHDNGWQLAVTAYKIGIAYNREEGSLNSFRMLYKVSSSSHDRFKPALEKIAEHALKAFVKKGWNTSLVTPILNEVQGQIPPIEKLATNGIVAIKKVPKELIGWMDVLSIEIIDGEEVLIVRNENVQARVGVNIQYHPELRLLKTGHKIALTNGEFNITDAKIDVVKKYSLVLMIEPSSTAEISYEGEYGFSCLKVAAPEAEA
;
A
#
# COMPACT_ATOMS: atom_id res chain seq x y z
N MET A 1 -42.49 17.17 -9.07
CA MET A 1 -41.50 17.67 -10.06
C MET A 1 -40.48 16.57 -10.30
N ARG A 2 -40.08 16.28 -11.54
CA ARG A 2 -39.04 15.25 -11.78
C ARG A 2 -37.66 15.88 -11.76
N VAL A 3 -36.72 15.22 -11.09
CA VAL A 3 -35.31 15.65 -11.03
C VAL A 3 -34.46 14.50 -11.57
N TYR A 4 -33.93 14.70 -12.78
CA TYR A 4 -33.05 13.76 -13.45
C TYR A 4 -31.61 13.97 -12.96
N LEU A 5 -31.01 12.93 -12.40
CA LEU A 5 -29.66 12.99 -11.84
C LEU A 5 -28.63 12.44 -12.85
N ASP A 6 -27.59 13.23 -13.12
CA ASP A 6 -26.44 12.84 -13.92
C ASP A 6 -25.47 11.92 -13.15
N ALA A 7 -24.72 11.07 -13.86
CA ALA A 7 -23.72 10.17 -13.28
C ALA A 7 -22.71 10.93 -12.43
N ASN A 8 -22.28 12.12 -12.85
CA ASN A 8 -21.32 12.93 -12.11
C ASN A 8 -21.86 13.38 -10.73
N PHE A 9 -23.16 13.59 -10.58
CA PHE A 9 -23.76 13.90 -9.27
C PHE A 9 -23.57 12.75 -8.27
N PHE A 10 -23.70 11.51 -8.75
CA PHE A 10 -23.43 10.32 -7.93
C PHE A 10 -21.94 10.14 -7.65
N ILE A 11 -21.08 10.39 -8.63
CA ILE A 11 -19.62 10.24 -8.49
C ILE A 11 -19.06 11.27 -7.50
N SER A 12 -19.40 12.55 -7.63
CA SER A 12 -18.90 13.63 -6.76
C SER A 12 -19.50 13.61 -5.34
N GLY A 13 -20.71 13.10 -5.16
CA GLY A 13 -21.38 13.10 -3.84
C GLY A 13 -21.32 11.79 -3.07
N PHE A 14 -21.27 10.65 -3.77
CA PHE A 14 -21.71 9.36 -3.22
C PHE A 14 -20.83 8.17 -3.59
N SER A 15 -19.71 8.38 -4.29
CA SER A 15 -18.71 7.35 -4.59
C SER A 15 -18.17 6.66 -3.32
N GLU A 16 -17.69 7.45 -2.36
CA GLU A 16 -17.20 6.96 -1.06
C GLU A 16 -18.32 6.54 -0.10
N ARG A 17 -19.52 7.12 -0.24
CA ARG A 17 -20.69 6.85 0.62
C ARG A 17 -21.99 6.67 -0.17
N PRO A 18 -22.17 5.53 -0.86
CA PRO A 18 -23.35 5.26 -1.68
C PRO A 18 -24.69 5.34 -0.93
N LYS A 19 -24.66 5.01 0.37
CA LYS A 19 -25.86 5.02 1.24
C LYS A 19 -26.39 6.43 1.52
N ASP A 20 -25.55 7.47 1.41
CA ASP A 20 -25.97 8.86 1.61
C ASP A 20 -27.00 9.30 0.54
N VAL A 21 -27.13 8.60 -0.59
CA VAL A 21 -28.16 8.86 -1.62
C VAL A 21 -29.59 8.71 -1.05
N SER A 22 -29.77 7.85 -0.03
CA SER A 22 -31.06 7.72 0.68
C SER A 22 -31.49 9.02 1.36
N ILE A 23 -30.55 9.81 1.89
CA ILE A 23 -30.80 11.10 2.53
C ILE A 23 -31.29 12.12 1.48
N ILE A 24 -30.76 12.07 0.26
CA ILE A 24 -31.25 12.90 -0.86
C ILE A 24 -32.65 12.49 -1.26
N ARG A 25 -32.94 11.18 -1.39
CA ARG A 25 -34.31 10.72 -1.67
C ARG A 25 -35.31 11.23 -0.62
N GLU A 26 -35.03 11.04 0.67
CA GLU A 26 -35.92 11.50 1.73
C GLU A 26 -36.11 13.03 1.75
N ALA A 27 -35.08 13.79 1.35
CA ALA A 27 -35.14 15.24 1.21
C ALA A 27 -36.01 15.65 0.00
N THR A 28 -35.79 15.01 -1.15
CA THR A 28 -36.52 15.28 -2.39
C THR A 28 -38.00 14.88 -2.30
N ASP A 29 -38.31 13.74 -1.67
CA ASP A 29 -39.68 13.29 -1.44
C ASP A 29 -40.47 14.31 -0.58
N LYS A 30 -39.84 14.93 0.42
CA LYS A 30 -40.46 15.95 1.29
C LYS A 30 -40.84 17.24 0.57
N ILE A 31 -40.18 17.59 -0.53
CA ILE A 31 -40.51 18.76 -1.35
C ILE A 31 -41.46 18.44 -2.52
N GLY A 32 -42.04 17.22 -2.57
CA GLY A 32 -42.96 16.81 -3.63
C GLY A 32 -42.27 16.63 -5.00
N ALA A 33 -40.98 16.31 -4.98
CA ALA A 33 -40.20 15.96 -6.15
C ALA A 33 -39.87 14.47 -6.17
N GLU A 34 -39.55 13.96 -7.36
CA GLU A 34 -39.16 12.57 -7.57
C GLU A 34 -37.76 12.55 -8.19
N LEU A 35 -36.89 11.68 -7.68
CA LEU A 35 -35.59 11.42 -8.30
C LEU A 35 -35.76 10.42 -9.45
N TRP A 36 -35.17 10.77 -10.59
CA TRP A 36 -35.12 9.97 -11.80
C TRP A 36 -33.69 9.88 -12.34
N ILE A 37 -33.39 8.83 -13.08
CA ILE A 37 -32.16 8.64 -13.84
C ILE A 37 -32.54 7.95 -15.15
N THR A 38 -31.92 8.29 -16.28
CA THR A 38 -32.19 7.53 -17.51
C THR A 38 -31.44 6.21 -17.51
N ARG A 39 -31.96 5.21 -18.22
CA ARG A 39 -31.31 3.89 -18.34
C ARG A 39 -29.85 3.99 -18.77
N GLN A 40 -29.53 4.92 -19.66
CA GLN A 40 -28.19 5.22 -20.17
C GLN A 40 -27.24 5.73 -19.08
N VAL A 41 -27.67 6.70 -18.27
CA VAL A 41 -26.83 7.28 -17.19
C VAL A 41 -26.74 6.34 -15.99
N PHE A 42 -27.80 5.58 -15.71
CA PHE A 42 -27.74 4.44 -14.80
C PHE A 42 -26.71 3.38 -15.27
N GLN A 43 -26.53 3.24 -16.58
CA GLN A 43 -25.51 2.38 -17.19
C GLN A 43 -24.08 2.97 -17.18
N GLU A 44 -23.88 4.22 -16.76
CA GLU A 44 -22.56 4.82 -16.52
C GLU A 44 -22.09 4.66 -15.07
N LEU A 45 -23.02 4.64 -14.11
CA LEU A 45 -22.69 4.50 -12.68
C LEU A 45 -21.81 3.28 -12.40
N ARG A 46 -20.89 3.37 -11.43
CA ARG A 46 -20.16 2.18 -10.94
C ARG A 46 -21.14 1.17 -10.34
N TRP A 47 -20.82 -0.13 -10.43
CA TRP A 47 -21.77 -1.20 -10.08
C TRP A 47 -22.30 -1.13 -8.64
N TYR A 48 -21.44 -0.77 -7.68
CA TYR A 48 -21.85 -0.59 -6.28
C TYR A 48 -22.86 0.55 -6.11
N LEU A 49 -22.72 1.65 -6.86
CA LEU A 49 -23.70 2.74 -6.90
C LEU A 49 -25.02 2.28 -7.53
N ARG A 50 -24.98 1.51 -8.64
CA ARG A 50 -26.20 0.98 -9.27
C ARG A 50 -27.07 0.18 -8.30
N ARG A 51 -26.46 -0.69 -7.49
CA ARG A 51 -27.20 -1.54 -6.54
C ARG A 51 -27.97 -0.73 -5.49
N GLU A 52 -27.39 0.35 -4.99
CA GLU A 52 -28.08 1.25 -4.06
C GLU A 52 -29.11 2.10 -4.81
N VAL A 53 -28.71 2.76 -5.92
CA VAL A 53 -29.52 3.65 -6.74
C VAL A 53 -30.78 2.99 -7.31
N GLU A 54 -30.71 1.73 -7.76
CA GLU A 54 -31.85 1.00 -8.34
C GLU A 54 -33.00 0.79 -7.34
N SER A 55 -32.70 0.74 -6.03
CA SER A 55 -33.71 0.65 -4.96
C SER A 55 -34.23 2.01 -4.48
N ILE A 56 -33.56 3.10 -4.87
CA ILE A 56 -33.74 4.46 -4.34
C ILE A 56 -34.36 5.41 -5.38
N ILE A 57 -34.08 5.23 -6.68
CA ILE A 57 -34.33 6.21 -7.74
C ILE A 57 -35.04 5.54 -8.93
N ASN A 58 -35.98 6.24 -9.56
CA ASN A 58 -36.73 5.72 -10.69
C ASN A 58 -35.90 5.74 -11.98
N ILE A 59 -35.93 4.65 -12.76
CA ILE A 59 -35.20 4.56 -14.03
C ILE A 59 -36.14 4.87 -15.21
N ASP A 60 -35.80 5.86 -16.02
CA ASP A 60 -36.53 6.24 -17.24
C ASP A 60 -35.95 5.53 -18.47
N GLU A 61 -36.79 4.79 -19.18
CA GLU A 61 -36.40 4.05 -20.38
C GLU A 61 -36.43 4.96 -21.61
N THR A 62 -35.25 5.33 -22.10
CA THR A 62 -35.10 6.03 -23.38
C THR A 62 -34.44 5.10 -24.40
N LEU A 63 -34.99 5.05 -25.62
CA LEU A 63 -34.45 4.17 -26.67
C LEU A 63 -33.31 4.87 -27.40
N SER A 64 -32.22 4.16 -27.68
CA SER A 64 -31.06 4.74 -28.39
C SER A 64 -31.41 5.26 -29.79
N LYS A 65 -32.50 4.76 -30.40
CA LYS A 65 -33.06 5.31 -31.66
C LYS A 65 -33.68 6.69 -31.44
N ASP A 66 -34.39 6.90 -30.34
CA ASP A 66 -35.01 8.19 -29.99
C ASP A 66 -33.93 9.21 -29.64
N ILE A 67 -32.88 8.79 -28.90
CA ILE A 67 -31.71 9.63 -28.59
C ILE A 67 -31.02 10.07 -29.88
N LYS A 68 -30.73 9.14 -30.82
CA LYS A 68 -30.12 9.48 -32.11
C LYS A 68 -31.00 10.41 -32.94
N SER A 69 -32.29 10.11 -33.07
CA SER A 69 -33.23 10.98 -33.80
C SER A 69 -33.36 12.36 -33.16
N PHE A 70 -33.26 12.46 -31.83
CA PHE A 70 -33.22 13.73 -31.12
C PHE A 70 -31.92 14.50 -31.40
N MET A 71 -30.75 13.84 -31.33
CA MET A 71 -29.45 14.43 -31.68
C MET A 71 -29.41 14.90 -33.15
N GLU A 72 -29.96 14.13 -34.08
CA GLU A 72 -30.11 14.48 -35.51
C GLU A 72 -31.08 15.65 -35.74
N SER A 73 -32.15 15.76 -34.94
CA SER A 73 -33.10 16.89 -35.02
C SER A 73 -32.48 18.22 -34.60
N ILE A 74 -31.41 18.16 -33.80
CA ILE A 74 -30.67 19.33 -33.34
C ILE A 74 -29.68 19.72 -34.43
N HIS A 75 -29.93 20.86 -35.08
CA HIS A 75 -29.12 21.37 -36.20
C HIS A 75 -27.77 21.97 -35.73
N LYS A 76 -26.97 21.16 -35.01
CA LYS A 76 -25.62 21.46 -34.53
C LYS A 76 -24.63 20.38 -35.03
N PRO A 77 -23.32 20.67 -35.14
CA PRO A 77 -22.32 19.63 -35.32
C PRO A 77 -22.35 18.63 -34.15
N GLU A 78 -22.35 17.34 -34.45
CA GLU A 78 -22.50 16.25 -33.47
C GLU A 78 -21.46 16.33 -32.34
N SER A 79 -20.21 16.72 -32.63
CA SER A 79 -19.15 16.89 -31.61
C SER A 79 -19.41 18.01 -30.60
N SER A 80 -20.28 18.98 -30.95
CA SER A 80 -20.70 20.08 -30.06
C SER A 80 -21.86 19.70 -29.14
N LEU A 81 -22.47 18.52 -29.33
CA LEU A 81 -23.45 17.96 -28.40
C LEU A 81 -22.75 17.21 -27.25
N PRO A 82 -23.36 17.15 -26.05
CA PRO A 82 -23.01 16.22 -24.99
C PRO A 82 -23.02 14.75 -25.46
N GLN A 83 -22.55 13.84 -24.62
CA GLN A 83 -22.57 12.42 -24.95
C GLN A 83 -24.03 11.93 -25.12
N PRO A 84 -24.28 10.82 -25.84
CA PRO A 84 -25.63 10.28 -25.99
C PRO A 84 -26.35 10.00 -24.66
N ASN A 85 -25.60 9.75 -23.59
CA ASN A 85 -26.12 9.51 -22.24
C ASN A 85 -26.60 10.81 -21.58
N ASP A 86 -25.80 11.88 -21.62
CA ASP A 86 -26.23 13.24 -21.27
C ASP A 86 -27.47 13.68 -22.07
N MET A 87 -27.46 13.41 -23.38
CA MET A 87 -28.58 13.71 -24.29
C MET A 87 -29.84 12.89 -23.96
N SER A 88 -29.68 11.71 -23.36
CA SER A 88 -30.81 10.93 -22.84
C SER A 88 -31.49 11.64 -21.67
N LEU A 89 -30.75 12.29 -20.75
CA LEU A 89 -31.31 13.06 -19.63
C LEU A 89 -32.16 14.21 -20.17
N ILE A 90 -31.66 14.93 -21.18
CA ILE A 90 -32.42 15.99 -21.86
C ILE A 90 -33.70 15.41 -22.47
N LEU A 91 -33.62 14.28 -23.19
CA LEU A 91 -34.78 13.64 -23.82
C LEU A 91 -35.82 13.16 -22.78
N GLY A 92 -35.39 12.55 -21.67
CA GLY A 92 -36.25 12.11 -20.57
C GLY A 92 -36.93 13.28 -19.85
N ALA A 93 -36.16 14.33 -19.55
CA ALA A 93 -36.69 15.56 -18.97
C ALA A 93 -37.66 16.29 -19.91
N MET A 94 -37.38 16.37 -21.22
CA MET A 94 -38.28 16.97 -22.21
C MET A 94 -39.63 16.24 -22.35
N ARG A 95 -39.68 14.94 -22.09
CA ARG A 95 -40.95 14.18 -22.06
C ARG A 95 -41.87 14.62 -20.92
N ASN A 96 -41.34 15.31 -19.90
CA ASN A 96 -42.03 15.63 -18.65
C ASN A 96 -41.98 17.15 -18.37
N LYS A 97 -43.12 17.83 -18.49
CA LYS A 97 -43.22 19.27 -18.20
C LYS A 97 -42.77 19.59 -16.78
N ASN A 98 -41.98 20.66 -16.63
CA ASN A 98 -41.43 21.12 -15.35
C ASN A 98 -40.52 20.05 -14.69
N SER A 99 -39.42 19.72 -15.39
CA SER A 99 -38.37 18.81 -14.92
C SER A 99 -37.03 19.55 -14.75
N LYS A 100 -36.20 19.07 -13.81
CA LYS A 100 -34.82 19.53 -13.62
C LYS A 100 -33.80 18.45 -14.01
N ILE A 101 -32.60 18.86 -14.40
CA ILE A 101 -31.42 18.00 -14.54
C ILE A 101 -30.34 18.51 -13.58
N VAL A 102 -29.80 17.62 -12.75
CA VAL A 102 -28.72 17.92 -11.79
C VAL A 102 -27.42 17.32 -12.32
N THR A 103 -26.44 18.16 -12.64
CA THR A 103 -25.16 17.75 -13.24
C THR A 103 -24.04 18.75 -12.94
N SER A 104 -22.81 18.25 -12.79
CA SER A 104 -21.61 19.08 -12.76
C SER A 104 -20.94 19.22 -14.14
N ASP A 105 -21.44 18.58 -15.19
CA ASP A 105 -20.93 18.78 -16.55
C ASP A 105 -21.46 20.08 -17.17
N MET A 106 -20.52 21.03 -17.29
CA MET A 106 -20.68 22.30 -17.98
C MET A 106 -21.24 22.16 -19.41
N LYS A 107 -20.87 21.12 -20.15
CA LYS A 107 -21.32 20.89 -21.54
C LYS A 107 -22.80 20.49 -21.59
N LEU A 108 -23.26 19.68 -20.64
CA LEU A 108 -24.67 19.34 -20.48
C LEU A 108 -25.49 20.57 -20.04
N LEU A 109 -25.02 21.34 -19.05
CA LEU A 109 -25.67 22.59 -18.62
C LEU A 109 -25.82 23.60 -19.76
N GLN A 110 -24.77 23.81 -20.55
CA GLN A 110 -24.80 24.68 -21.72
C GLN A 110 -25.75 24.17 -22.81
N THR A 111 -25.85 22.85 -22.97
CA THR A 111 -26.74 22.27 -23.99
C THR A 111 -28.20 22.40 -23.60
N ILE A 112 -28.55 22.24 -22.32
CA ILE A 112 -29.88 22.54 -21.81
C ILE A 112 -30.26 24.00 -22.12
N GLN A 113 -29.34 24.95 -21.90
CA GLN A 113 -29.56 26.38 -22.19
C GLN A 113 -29.66 26.66 -23.70
N ASP A 114 -28.75 26.13 -24.51
CA ASP A 114 -28.71 26.33 -25.97
C ASP A 114 -29.93 25.76 -26.69
N LEU A 115 -30.48 24.64 -26.20
CA LEU A 115 -31.65 24.00 -26.80
C LEU A 115 -32.98 24.71 -26.47
N LYS A 116 -32.97 25.65 -25.50
CA LYS A 116 -34.17 26.40 -25.05
C LYS A 116 -35.37 25.51 -24.70
N VAL A 117 -35.10 24.35 -24.12
CA VAL A 117 -36.11 23.37 -23.68
C VAL A 117 -36.73 23.79 -22.34
N GLU A 118 -37.96 23.34 -22.04
CA GLU A 118 -38.63 23.59 -20.74
C GLU A 118 -38.05 22.72 -19.59
N VAL A 119 -36.72 22.69 -19.47
CA VAL A 119 -35.96 21.89 -18.50
C VAL A 119 -34.92 22.78 -17.82
N GLU A 120 -34.85 22.74 -16.48
CA GLU A 120 -33.89 23.53 -15.70
C GLU A 120 -32.62 22.71 -15.40
N GLY A 121 -31.45 23.21 -15.82
CA GLY A 121 -30.15 22.61 -15.47
C GLY A 121 -29.53 23.28 -14.23
N ILE A 122 -29.20 22.49 -13.21
CA ILE A 122 -28.62 22.94 -11.93
C ILE A 122 -27.37 22.11 -11.58
N VAL A 123 -26.40 22.71 -10.86
CA VAL A 123 -25.21 21.96 -10.37
C VAL A 123 -25.54 21.21 -9.09
N GLY A 124 -24.81 20.14 -8.79
CA GLY A 124 -25.07 19.28 -7.64
C GLY A 124 -25.08 20.04 -6.33
N SER A 125 -24.04 20.86 -6.06
CA SER A 125 -23.96 21.63 -4.81
C SER A 125 -25.05 22.70 -4.66
N ALA A 126 -25.55 23.24 -5.77
CA ALA A 126 -26.67 24.19 -5.79
C ALA A 126 -28.02 23.46 -5.61
N TYR A 127 -28.19 22.26 -6.15
CA TYR A 127 -29.38 21.44 -5.92
C TYR A 127 -29.50 21.01 -4.45
N ILE A 128 -28.39 20.60 -3.81
CA ILE A 128 -28.42 20.32 -2.37
C ILE A 128 -28.73 21.60 -1.56
N LEU A 129 -28.26 22.78 -2.00
CA LEU A 129 -28.66 24.06 -1.38
C LEU A 129 -30.17 24.31 -1.53
N GLU A 130 -30.75 24.04 -2.71
CA GLU A 130 -32.20 24.14 -2.93
C GLU A 130 -32.97 23.22 -1.97
N LEU A 131 -32.48 21.99 -1.71
CA LEU A 131 -33.07 21.08 -0.71
C LEU A 131 -32.94 21.62 0.73
N ILE A 132 -31.80 22.16 1.12
CA ILE A 132 -31.56 22.72 2.46
C ILE A 132 -32.51 23.91 2.75
N GLU A 133 -32.70 24.79 1.78
CA GLU A 133 -33.58 25.97 1.91
C GLU A 133 -35.08 25.63 1.83
N SER A 134 -35.43 24.45 1.28
CA SER A 134 -36.82 24.03 1.07
C SER A 134 -37.37 23.07 2.14
N ILE A 135 -36.57 22.69 3.15
CA ILE A 135 -36.91 21.68 4.17
C ILE A 135 -36.79 22.28 5.57
N ASP A 136 -37.78 22.08 6.45
CA ASP A 136 -37.76 22.61 7.82
C ASP A 136 -37.02 21.74 8.87
N ASN A 137 -36.57 20.54 8.49
CA ASN A 137 -35.97 19.58 9.43
C ASN A 137 -34.47 19.86 9.68
N GLU A 138 -34.16 20.45 10.84
CA GLU A 138 -32.80 20.82 11.25
C GLU A 138 -31.78 19.67 11.31
N LYS A 139 -32.19 18.42 11.56
CA LYS A 139 -31.26 17.27 11.50
C LYS A 139 -30.89 17.00 10.03
N MET A 140 -31.91 16.89 9.18
CA MET A 140 -31.73 16.64 7.74
C MET A 140 -30.96 17.77 7.05
N LYS A 141 -31.13 19.04 7.46
CA LYS A 141 -30.29 20.15 6.98
C LYS A 141 -28.80 19.92 7.28
N LYS A 142 -28.44 19.49 8.50
CA LYS A 142 -27.04 19.22 8.86
C LYS A 142 -26.45 18.09 8.03
N ASP A 143 -27.21 17.02 7.81
CA ASP A 143 -26.80 15.89 6.99
C ASP A 143 -26.61 16.32 5.52
N LEU A 144 -27.53 17.14 4.98
CA LEU A 144 -27.43 17.72 3.64
C LEU A 144 -26.28 18.72 3.48
N ILE A 145 -25.92 19.50 4.51
CA ILE A 145 -24.77 20.43 4.47
C ILE A 145 -23.47 19.66 4.21
N GLN A 146 -23.25 18.52 4.88
CA GLN A 146 -22.06 17.70 4.68
C GLN A 146 -21.98 17.12 3.26
N ILE A 147 -23.12 16.71 2.69
CA ILE A 147 -23.20 16.24 1.30
C ILE A 147 -22.94 17.41 0.32
N ARG A 148 -23.48 18.59 0.60
CA ARG A 148 -23.27 19.80 -0.20
C ARG A 148 -21.80 20.19 -0.27
N GLU A 149 -21.10 20.21 0.86
CA GLU A 149 -19.67 20.57 0.93
C GLU A 149 -18.81 19.58 0.14
N ARG A 150 -19.10 18.27 0.25
CA ARG A 150 -18.43 17.20 -0.51
C ARG A 150 -18.57 17.43 -2.02
N ILE A 151 -19.81 17.60 -2.51
CA ILE A 151 -20.10 17.83 -3.93
C ILE A 151 -19.47 19.15 -4.41
N TYR A 152 -19.57 20.22 -3.62
CA TYR A 152 -18.99 21.53 -3.97
C TYR A 152 -17.47 21.48 -4.11
N ASN A 153 -16.77 20.81 -3.19
CA ASN A 153 -15.32 20.71 -3.23
C ASN A 153 -14.84 19.95 -4.47
N GLU A 154 -15.50 18.86 -4.85
CA GLU A 154 -15.19 18.11 -6.06
C GLU A 154 -15.58 18.88 -7.35
N GLU A 155 -16.71 19.59 -7.36
CA GLU A 155 -17.08 20.51 -8.46
C GLU A 155 -16.02 21.61 -8.68
N VAL A 156 -15.46 22.18 -7.62
CA VAL A 156 -14.39 23.18 -7.67
C VAL A 156 -13.05 22.56 -8.07
N ARG A 157 -12.68 21.40 -7.52
CA ARG A 157 -11.44 20.67 -7.84
C ARG A 157 -11.39 20.28 -9.31
N TYR A 158 -12.47 19.71 -9.82
CA TYR A 158 -12.65 19.36 -11.24
C TYR A 158 -12.69 20.61 -12.14
N SER A 159 -13.16 21.74 -11.63
CA SER A 159 -13.12 23.02 -12.35
C SER A 159 -11.71 23.58 -12.52
N ILE A 160 -10.84 23.40 -11.52
CA ILE A 160 -9.44 23.85 -11.53
C ILE A 160 -8.55 22.96 -12.40
N SER A 161 -8.75 21.64 -12.38
CA SER A 161 -7.87 20.68 -13.07
C SER A 161 -7.97 20.68 -14.60
N ARG A 162 -9.09 21.11 -15.20
CA ARG A 162 -9.30 21.10 -16.67
C ARG A 162 -9.20 22.48 -17.32
N GLN A 163 -8.00 23.04 -17.47
CA GLN A 163 -7.81 24.40 -18.02
C GLN A 163 -8.21 24.59 -19.51
N GLU A 164 -8.32 23.51 -20.30
CA GLU A 164 -8.29 23.60 -21.77
C GLU A 164 -9.62 23.97 -22.48
N SER A 165 -10.78 23.87 -21.80
CA SER A 165 -12.09 24.06 -22.44
C SER A 165 -12.89 25.25 -21.91
N TYR A 166 -12.68 25.61 -20.64
CA TYR A 166 -13.24 26.78 -19.97
C TYR A 166 -12.23 27.22 -18.91
N ASP A 167 -12.00 28.52 -18.81
CA ASP A 167 -11.20 29.10 -17.73
C ASP A 167 -11.76 28.67 -16.35
N PRO A 168 -10.93 28.17 -15.42
CA PRO A 168 -11.34 27.78 -14.08
C PRO A 168 -12.14 28.85 -13.34
N VAL A 169 -11.80 30.13 -13.50
CA VAL A 169 -12.55 31.24 -12.87
C VAL A 169 -13.97 31.31 -13.44
N THR A 170 -14.13 31.09 -14.75
CA THR A 170 -15.44 31.01 -15.41
C THR A 170 -16.27 29.81 -14.92
N ARG A 171 -15.67 28.63 -14.67
CA ARG A 171 -16.41 27.48 -14.13
C ARG A 171 -16.83 27.66 -12.67
N ILE A 172 -15.90 28.10 -11.81
CA ILE A 172 -16.18 28.41 -10.40
C ILE A 172 -17.28 29.47 -10.32
N ARG A 173 -17.19 30.52 -11.16
CA ARG A 173 -18.23 31.53 -11.28
C ARG A 173 -19.59 30.97 -11.73
N ILE A 174 -19.66 29.89 -12.50
CA ILE A 174 -20.95 29.26 -12.86
C ILE A 174 -21.48 28.41 -11.70
N ILE A 175 -20.64 27.73 -10.91
CA ILE A 175 -21.06 27.07 -9.66
C ILE A 175 -21.60 28.12 -8.68
N GLU A 176 -20.86 29.22 -8.50
CA GLU A 176 -21.30 30.38 -7.71
C GLU A 176 -22.56 31.04 -8.27
N ASP A 177 -22.68 31.25 -9.60
CA ASP A 177 -23.88 31.82 -10.23
C ASP A 177 -25.06 30.83 -10.23
N HIS A 178 -24.85 29.52 -10.03
CA HIS A 178 -25.91 28.54 -9.79
C HIS A 178 -26.37 28.60 -8.32
N ALA A 179 -25.45 28.64 -7.35
CA ALA A 179 -25.79 28.83 -5.94
C ALA A 179 -26.44 30.20 -5.69
N LEU A 180 -25.86 31.27 -6.24
CA LEU A 180 -26.45 32.60 -6.29
C LEU A 180 -27.73 32.61 -7.12
N ARG A 181 -27.91 31.77 -8.15
CA ARG A 181 -29.22 31.60 -8.80
C ARG A 181 -30.22 30.98 -7.86
N VAL A 182 -29.94 29.92 -7.10
CA VAL A 182 -30.88 29.40 -6.10
C VAL A 182 -31.28 30.50 -5.10
N LEU A 183 -30.31 31.30 -4.65
CA LEU A 183 -30.54 32.47 -3.79
C LEU A 183 -31.22 33.67 -4.51
N ARG A 184 -31.22 33.71 -5.85
CA ARG A 184 -31.79 34.77 -6.72
C ARG A 184 -32.99 34.33 -7.57
N THR A 185 -33.39 33.06 -7.62
CA THR A 185 -34.65 32.59 -8.26
C THR A 185 -35.82 32.74 -7.31
N VAL A 186 -35.51 32.82 -6.01
CA VAL A 186 -36.27 33.59 -5.00
C VAL A 186 -36.49 35.07 -5.45
N LYS A 187 -35.76 35.60 -6.46
CA LYS A 187 -35.78 36.99 -6.97
C LYS A 187 -35.52 37.23 -8.51
N ARG A 188 -36.03 36.38 -9.43
CA ARG A 188 -36.27 36.63 -10.90
C ARG A 188 -35.07 36.76 -11.92
N PRO A 189 -35.32 36.63 -13.26
CA PRO A 189 -34.33 36.15 -14.27
C PRO A 189 -34.09 37.02 -15.56
N ALA A 190 -33.10 36.65 -16.42
CA ALA A 190 -33.16 36.64 -17.92
C ALA A 190 -31.86 36.18 -18.67
N GLU A 191 -32.03 35.29 -19.67
CA GLU A 191 -31.36 35.02 -20.98
C GLU A 191 -29.86 35.29 -21.34
N GLY A 192 -29.22 34.39 -22.13
CA GLY A 192 -28.28 34.81 -23.22
C GLY A 192 -27.07 33.95 -23.74
N LEU A 193 -27.30 32.92 -24.58
CA LEU A 193 -26.51 32.45 -25.78
C LEU A 193 -25.02 31.93 -25.78
N ASP A 194 -24.81 30.71 -26.36
CA ASP A 194 -23.74 30.19 -27.28
C ASP A 194 -22.21 30.42 -27.02
N ARG A 195 -21.20 29.62 -27.49
CA ARG A 195 -20.98 28.18 -27.86
C ARG A 195 -19.54 28.00 -28.45
N ARG A 196 -18.82 26.86 -28.24
CA ARG A 196 -18.06 26.05 -29.28
C ARG A 196 -16.86 25.15 -28.80
N LEU A 197 -16.91 23.86 -29.21
CA LEU A 197 -15.82 22.91 -29.63
C LEU A 197 -15.10 21.97 -28.60
N SER A 198 -14.43 20.91 -29.11
CA SER A 198 -14.59 19.51 -28.61
C SER A 198 -13.62 18.39 -29.12
N LYS A 199 -13.27 17.36 -28.29
CA LYS A 199 -13.12 15.86 -28.51
C LYS A 199 -12.48 15.18 -27.25
N GLY A 200 -12.20 13.87 -27.06
CA GLY A 200 -12.29 12.60 -27.87
C GLY A 200 -12.59 11.34 -26.98
N GLN A 201 -12.05 10.11 -27.23
CA GLN A 201 -12.27 8.93 -26.33
C GLN A 201 -11.19 7.80 -26.20
N PRO A 202 -10.44 7.32 -27.22
CA PRO A 202 -9.37 6.31 -27.02
C PRO A 202 -8.23 6.79 -26.13
N LEU A 203 -8.12 8.12 -25.99
CA LEU A 203 -7.31 8.74 -24.96
C LEU A 203 -7.71 8.24 -23.57
N PHE A 204 -8.99 8.05 -23.21
CA PHE A 204 -9.38 7.76 -21.82
C PHE A 204 -8.67 6.57 -21.16
N VAL A 205 -8.47 5.44 -21.87
CA VAL A 205 -7.75 4.28 -21.31
C VAL A 205 -6.24 4.55 -21.24
N LEU A 206 -5.69 5.27 -22.23
CA LEU A 206 -4.29 5.68 -22.22
C LEU A 206 -4.03 6.75 -21.15
N ASP A 207 -4.86 7.79 -21.07
CA ASP A 207 -4.89 8.83 -20.04
C ASP A 207 -4.96 8.22 -18.64
N PHE A 208 -5.80 7.20 -18.41
CA PHE A 208 -5.85 6.49 -17.12
C PHE A 208 -4.53 5.76 -16.82
N LEU A 209 -3.94 5.06 -17.79
CA LEU A 209 -2.62 4.42 -17.64
C LEU A 209 -1.49 5.46 -17.45
N GLU A 210 -1.58 6.63 -18.10
CA GLU A 210 -0.63 7.73 -17.94
C GLU A 210 -0.81 8.49 -16.62
N ASP A 211 -2.03 8.60 -16.10
CA ASP A 211 -2.30 9.18 -14.77
C ASP A 211 -1.75 8.26 -13.67
N ILE A 212 -1.96 6.94 -13.76
CA ILE A 212 -1.32 5.99 -12.83
C ILE A 212 0.22 6.10 -12.92
N LYS A 213 0.81 6.21 -14.12
CA LYS A 213 2.26 6.41 -14.26
C LYS A 213 2.76 7.70 -13.57
N LYS A 214 1.98 8.79 -13.59
CA LYS A 214 2.30 10.03 -12.85
C LYS A 214 2.20 9.87 -11.34
N ASP A 215 1.37 8.93 -10.87
CA ASP A 215 1.20 8.64 -9.45
C ASP A 215 2.21 7.60 -8.92
N VAL A 216 2.91 6.85 -9.78
CA VAL A 216 3.98 5.89 -9.39
C VAL A 216 5.06 6.51 -8.48
N PRO A 217 5.58 7.74 -8.69
CA PRO A 217 6.50 8.38 -7.75
C PRO A 217 5.90 8.54 -6.35
N THR A 218 4.62 8.93 -6.24
CA THR A 218 3.91 9.06 -4.96
C THR A 218 3.74 7.70 -4.28
N MET A 219 3.37 6.66 -5.04
CA MET A 219 3.34 5.28 -4.55
C MET A 219 4.72 4.82 -4.03
N PHE A 220 5.80 5.25 -4.66
CA PHE A 220 7.16 4.95 -4.21
C PHE A 220 7.55 5.72 -2.94
N GLU A 221 7.11 6.97 -2.79
CA GLU A 221 7.24 7.71 -1.53
C GLU A 221 6.46 7.03 -0.41
N ASP A 222 5.23 6.57 -0.65
CA ASP A 222 4.43 5.81 0.31
C ASP A 222 5.13 4.52 0.76
N PHE A 223 5.73 3.78 -0.18
CA PHE A 223 6.57 2.60 0.10
C PHE A 223 7.79 2.96 0.97
N GLN A 224 8.55 4.00 0.61
CA GLN A 224 9.72 4.46 1.40
C GLN A 224 9.34 4.94 2.81
N ASN A 225 8.15 5.51 2.98
CA ASN A 225 7.60 5.93 4.26
C ASN A 225 7.00 4.77 5.08
N GLY A 226 7.09 3.53 4.61
CA GLY A 226 6.59 2.34 5.32
C GLY A 226 5.07 2.19 5.34
N ARG A 227 4.33 2.86 4.44
CA ARG A 227 2.85 2.82 4.37
C ARG A 227 2.32 1.57 3.64
N TYR A 228 2.95 0.42 3.87
CA TYR A 228 2.77 -0.81 3.09
C TYR A 228 1.30 -1.29 3.02
N ASP A 229 0.58 -1.34 4.14
CA ASP A 229 -0.82 -1.83 4.17
C ASP A 229 -1.77 -0.92 3.35
N SER A 230 -1.61 0.41 3.46
CA SER A 230 -2.43 1.38 2.72
C SER A 230 -2.11 1.32 1.21
N LEU A 231 -0.82 1.23 0.88
CA LEU A 231 -0.34 1.20 -0.49
C LEU A 231 -0.73 -0.08 -1.21
N ALA A 232 -0.66 -1.25 -0.55
CA ALA A 232 -1.11 -2.51 -1.12
C ALA A 232 -2.60 -2.45 -1.52
N LEU A 233 -3.48 -1.95 -0.63
CA LEU A 233 -4.90 -1.79 -0.91
C LEU A 233 -5.19 -0.80 -2.06
N GLU A 234 -4.40 0.28 -2.16
CA GLU A 234 -4.48 1.22 -3.27
C GLU A 234 -4.08 0.55 -4.59
N ILE A 235 -2.97 -0.19 -4.60
CA ILE A 235 -2.48 -0.92 -5.76
C ILE A 235 -3.49 -2.00 -6.21
N GLU A 236 -4.01 -2.82 -5.29
CA GLU A 236 -5.07 -3.81 -5.56
C GLU A 236 -6.27 -3.14 -6.25
N THR A 237 -6.69 -1.97 -5.75
CA THR A 237 -7.80 -1.19 -6.31
C THR A 237 -7.51 -0.71 -7.73
N VAL A 238 -6.29 -0.25 -8.00
CA VAL A 238 -5.85 0.21 -9.34
C VAL A 238 -5.79 -0.96 -10.32
N GLN A 239 -5.18 -2.08 -9.95
CA GLN A 239 -5.10 -3.29 -10.77
C GLN A 239 -6.50 -3.79 -11.17
N ASN A 240 -7.42 -3.92 -10.21
CA ASN A 240 -8.79 -4.34 -10.46
C ASN A 240 -9.52 -3.46 -11.50
N GLU A 241 -9.27 -2.14 -11.51
CA GLU A 241 -9.85 -1.25 -12.52
C GLU A 241 -9.11 -1.36 -13.87
N ILE A 242 -7.79 -1.57 -13.91
CA ILE A 242 -7.06 -1.88 -15.16
C ILE A 242 -7.62 -3.17 -15.78
N GLU A 243 -7.72 -4.27 -15.03
CA GLU A 243 -8.25 -5.54 -15.53
C GLU A 243 -9.68 -5.38 -16.04
N ARG A 244 -10.53 -4.66 -15.29
CA ARG A 244 -11.90 -4.35 -15.70
C ARG A 244 -11.96 -3.54 -17.00
N LEU A 245 -11.07 -2.55 -17.19
CA LEU A 245 -10.97 -1.78 -18.43
C LEU A 245 -10.47 -2.65 -19.60
N LEU A 246 -9.49 -3.53 -19.36
CA LEU A 246 -9.01 -4.47 -20.35
C LEU A 246 -10.11 -5.46 -20.79
N ILE A 247 -10.85 -6.05 -19.85
CA ILE A 247 -12.01 -6.92 -20.11
C ILE A 247 -13.08 -6.18 -20.93
N VAL A 248 -13.39 -4.92 -20.59
CA VAL A 248 -14.31 -4.11 -21.39
C VAL A 248 -13.77 -3.90 -22.80
N SER A 249 -12.48 -3.60 -22.96
CA SER A 249 -11.88 -3.44 -24.30
C SER A 249 -11.88 -4.73 -25.13
N THR A 250 -11.79 -5.92 -24.52
CA THR A 250 -12.00 -7.21 -25.21
C THR A 250 -13.41 -7.35 -25.80
N LEU A 251 -14.39 -6.66 -25.20
CA LEU A 251 -15.80 -6.71 -25.59
C LEU A 251 -16.23 -5.55 -26.51
N THR A 252 -15.50 -4.43 -26.53
CA THR A 252 -15.87 -3.21 -27.29
C THR A 252 -14.95 -2.90 -28.47
N GLU A 253 -13.66 -3.25 -28.39
CA GLU A 253 -12.68 -2.90 -29.40
C GLU A 253 -12.40 -4.05 -30.38
N ASP A 254 -11.82 -3.72 -31.54
CA ASP A 254 -11.26 -4.73 -32.42
C ASP A 254 -10.00 -5.37 -31.81
N ALA A 255 -9.64 -6.57 -32.27
CA ALA A 255 -8.53 -7.35 -31.71
C ALA A 255 -7.15 -6.64 -31.83
N GLU A 256 -6.95 -5.76 -32.81
CA GLU A 256 -5.69 -5.01 -32.96
C GLU A 256 -5.62 -3.86 -31.94
N THR A 257 -6.73 -3.13 -31.75
CA THR A 257 -6.85 -2.05 -30.76
C THR A 257 -6.79 -2.59 -29.33
N HIS A 258 -7.52 -3.66 -29.03
CA HIS A 258 -7.44 -4.36 -27.74
C HIS A 258 -6.00 -4.85 -27.47
N GLY A 259 -5.35 -5.49 -28.45
CA GLY A 259 -3.96 -5.96 -28.31
C GLY A 259 -2.94 -4.84 -28.02
N LYS A 260 -3.17 -3.62 -28.52
CA LYS A 260 -2.34 -2.44 -28.18
C LYS A 260 -2.60 -1.97 -26.75
N LEU A 261 -3.85 -1.93 -26.30
CA LEU A 261 -4.19 -1.56 -24.92
C LEU A 261 -3.62 -2.56 -23.90
N VAL A 262 -3.73 -3.86 -24.17
CA VAL A 262 -3.11 -4.91 -23.33
C VAL A 262 -1.60 -4.70 -23.23
N ARG A 263 -0.89 -4.48 -24.35
CA ARG A 263 0.56 -4.18 -24.33
C ARG A 263 0.90 -2.94 -23.50
N HIS A 264 0.16 -1.84 -23.65
CA HIS A 264 0.39 -0.61 -22.88
C HIS A 264 0.10 -0.77 -21.38
N ALA A 265 -0.86 -1.61 -21.00
CA ALA A 265 -1.18 -1.89 -19.61
C ALA A 265 -0.25 -2.93 -18.96
N SER A 266 0.29 -3.88 -19.74
CA SER A 266 1.00 -5.06 -19.20
C SER A 266 2.24 -4.71 -18.39
N ASP A 267 3.08 -3.78 -18.89
CA ASP A 267 4.28 -3.34 -18.17
C ASP A 267 3.93 -2.63 -16.84
N LEU A 268 2.85 -1.82 -16.84
CA LEU A 268 2.38 -1.12 -15.64
C LEU A 268 1.72 -2.06 -14.63
N THR A 269 0.87 -2.98 -15.10
CA THR A 269 0.18 -3.95 -14.25
C THR A 269 1.20 -4.89 -13.58
N LEU A 270 2.22 -5.31 -14.31
CA LEU A 270 3.32 -6.10 -13.75
C LEU A 270 4.13 -5.32 -12.70
N PHE A 271 4.33 -4.01 -12.90
CA PHE A 271 5.01 -3.14 -11.92
C PHE A 271 4.18 -2.99 -10.64
N LEU A 272 2.86 -2.81 -10.78
CA LEU A 272 1.94 -2.76 -9.65
C LEU A 272 1.97 -4.08 -8.86
N TYR A 273 1.83 -5.23 -9.53
CA TYR A 273 1.96 -6.54 -8.87
C TYR A 273 3.32 -6.72 -8.18
N TYR A 274 4.41 -6.23 -8.78
CA TYR A 274 5.75 -6.23 -8.17
C TYR A 274 5.80 -5.39 -6.89
N LEU A 275 5.31 -4.15 -6.92
CA LEU A 275 5.34 -3.23 -5.78
C LEU A 275 4.44 -3.72 -4.62
N GLU A 276 3.30 -4.32 -4.94
CA GLU A 276 2.39 -4.95 -3.96
C GLU A 276 3.04 -6.14 -3.26
N MET A 277 3.65 -7.08 -3.99
CA MET A 277 4.43 -8.19 -3.38
C MET A 277 5.50 -7.65 -2.41
N LEU A 278 6.16 -6.54 -2.75
CA LEU A 278 7.13 -5.91 -1.85
C LEU A 278 6.49 -5.31 -0.60
N CYS A 279 5.32 -4.67 -0.72
CA CYS A 279 4.58 -4.17 0.45
C CYS A 279 4.27 -5.30 1.44
N HIS A 280 3.72 -6.42 0.95
CA HIS A 280 3.39 -7.57 1.78
C HIS A 280 4.64 -8.28 2.35
N LEU A 281 5.75 -8.34 1.62
CA LEU A 281 7.03 -8.82 2.14
C LEU A 281 7.57 -7.93 3.27
N TYR A 282 7.62 -6.61 3.06
CA TYR A 282 8.19 -5.67 4.02
C TYR A 282 7.31 -5.50 5.28
N ARG A 283 6.02 -5.83 5.19
CA ARG A 283 5.12 -6.02 6.35
C ARG A 283 5.63 -7.07 7.34
N GLY A 284 6.38 -8.09 6.89
CA GLY A 284 7.11 -9.01 7.76
C GLY A 284 6.27 -10.03 8.54
N THR A 285 5.01 -10.25 8.15
CA THR A 285 4.07 -11.16 8.82
C THR A 285 3.90 -12.46 8.03
N LYS A 286 3.49 -13.56 8.70
CA LYS A 286 3.19 -14.83 8.00
C LYS A 286 2.08 -14.63 6.95
N GLU A 287 1.07 -13.82 7.29
CA GLU A 287 -0.01 -13.41 6.38
C GLU A 287 0.55 -12.71 5.12
N GLY A 288 1.43 -11.72 5.29
CA GLY A 288 2.06 -11.02 4.17
C GLY A 288 2.90 -11.92 3.24
N ILE A 289 3.50 -13.01 3.73
CA ILE A 289 4.17 -13.98 2.85
C ILE A 289 3.14 -14.73 1.98
N GLU A 290 2.00 -15.14 2.52
CA GLU A 290 0.95 -15.82 1.75
C GLU A 290 0.24 -14.86 0.78
N ASP A 291 0.01 -13.60 1.19
CA ASP A 291 -0.51 -12.54 0.31
C ASP A 291 0.44 -12.33 -0.89
N ALA A 292 1.74 -12.13 -0.62
CA ALA A 292 2.75 -11.93 -1.66
C ALA A 292 2.87 -13.14 -2.61
N LEU A 293 2.66 -14.37 -2.13
CA LEU A 293 2.60 -15.57 -2.97
C LEU A 293 1.39 -15.54 -3.91
N ALA A 294 0.20 -15.19 -3.40
CA ALA A 294 -1.01 -15.08 -4.22
C ALA A 294 -0.85 -14.04 -5.34
N ILE A 295 -0.33 -12.85 -5.00
CA ILE A 295 -0.02 -11.79 -5.99
C ILE A 295 1.06 -12.25 -6.98
N SER A 296 2.06 -13.03 -6.53
CA SER A 296 3.08 -13.60 -7.41
C SER A 296 2.48 -14.52 -8.48
N GLU A 297 1.42 -15.29 -8.16
CA GLU A 297 0.72 -16.12 -9.14
C GLU A 297 -0.02 -15.30 -10.21
N GLU A 298 -0.63 -14.18 -9.85
CA GLU A 298 -1.26 -13.27 -10.82
C GLU A 298 -0.19 -12.60 -11.71
N ALA A 299 0.91 -12.14 -11.13
CA ALA A 299 2.06 -11.60 -11.86
C ALA A 299 2.63 -12.64 -12.85
N PHE A 300 2.77 -13.91 -12.44
CA PHE A 300 3.22 -14.99 -13.33
C PHE A 300 2.20 -15.33 -14.42
N ARG A 301 0.90 -15.32 -14.14
CA ARG A 301 -0.14 -15.46 -15.16
C ARG A 301 -0.06 -14.35 -16.20
N LEU A 302 0.12 -13.10 -15.78
CA LEU A 302 0.33 -11.97 -16.69
C LEU A 302 1.56 -12.19 -17.60
N LEU A 303 2.69 -12.63 -17.04
CA LEU A 303 3.91 -12.96 -17.80
C LEU A 303 3.73 -14.08 -18.82
N MET A 304 2.83 -15.04 -18.55
CA MET A 304 2.57 -16.18 -19.43
C MET A 304 1.59 -15.86 -20.58
N PHE A 305 0.71 -14.88 -20.40
CA PHE A 305 -0.38 -14.58 -21.34
C PHE A 305 -0.29 -13.20 -22.03
N ALA A 306 0.55 -12.28 -21.55
CA ALA A 306 0.67 -10.93 -22.08
C ALA A 306 2.11 -10.56 -22.50
N GLU A 307 2.21 -9.69 -23.51
CA GLU A 307 3.48 -9.21 -24.05
C GLU A 307 4.00 -8.01 -23.25
N VAL A 308 4.64 -8.32 -22.12
CA VAL A 308 5.45 -7.38 -21.31
C VAL A 308 6.76 -7.09 -22.06
N ASN A 309 7.18 -5.82 -22.12
CA ASN A 309 8.39 -5.38 -22.81
C ASN A 309 9.54 -5.07 -21.84
N ASN A 310 9.25 -4.67 -20.60
CA ASN A 310 10.26 -4.36 -19.61
C ASN A 310 10.88 -5.65 -19.03
N ASP A 311 11.97 -6.11 -19.63
CA ASP A 311 12.67 -7.33 -19.21
C ASP A 311 13.33 -7.24 -17.82
N GLU A 312 13.74 -6.05 -17.35
CA GLU A 312 14.29 -5.85 -15.99
C GLU A 312 13.20 -6.02 -14.92
N LEU A 313 11.98 -5.56 -15.22
CA LEU A 313 10.82 -5.80 -14.38
C LEU A 313 10.44 -7.29 -14.33
N LYS A 314 10.49 -8.00 -15.47
CA LYS A 314 10.31 -9.48 -15.48
C LYS A 314 11.34 -10.16 -14.57
N ALA A 315 12.61 -9.75 -14.67
CA ALA A 315 13.68 -10.28 -13.84
C ALA A 315 13.41 -10.02 -12.35
N SER A 316 12.95 -8.82 -12.00
CA SER A 316 12.57 -8.44 -10.64
C SER A 316 11.41 -9.28 -10.09
N VAL A 317 10.40 -9.58 -10.91
CA VAL A 317 9.26 -10.44 -10.53
C VAL A 317 9.69 -11.89 -10.32
N PHE A 318 10.48 -12.47 -11.23
CA PHE A 318 11.02 -13.82 -11.01
C PHE A 318 11.93 -13.90 -9.79
N PHE A 319 12.73 -12.86 -9.55
CA PHE A 319 13.57 -12.75 -8.36
C PHE A 319 12.74 -12.78 -7.07
N VAL A 320 11.68 -11.97 -6.97
CA VAL A 320 10.77 -11.99 -5.81
C VAL A 320 10.06 -13.33 -5.67
N ARG A 321 9.66 -13.98 -6.77
CA ARG A 321 9.05 -15.32 -6.72
C ARG A 321 10.03 -16.38 -6.19
N ILE A 322 11.29 -16.36 -6.62
CA ILE A 322 12.33 -17.27 -6.10
C ILE A 322 12.58 -17.01 -4.61
N LEU A 323 12.56 -15.76 -4.15
CA LEU A 323 12.64 -15.44 -2.71
C LEU A 323 11.47 -16.01 -1.92
N LEU A 324 10.24 -15.83 -2.39
CA LEU A 324 9.04 -16.38 -1.73
C LEU A 324 9.09 -17.91 -1.67
N ALA A 325 9.48 -18.57 -2.76
CA ALA A 325 9.68 -20.02 -2.79
C ALA A 325 10.81 -20.49 -1.87
N LEU A 326 11.90 -19.70 -1.71
CA LEU A 326 12.98 -19.97 -0.74
C LEU A 326 12.51 -19.85 0.71
N ILE A 327 11.68 -18.85 1.04
CA ILE A 327 11.07 -18.71 2.37
C ILE A 327 10.15 -19.90 2.67
N ARG A 328 9.43 -20.39 1.65
CA ARG A 328 8.52 -21.54 1.73
C ARG A 328 9.19 -22.92 1.61
N GLU A 329 10.48 -22.96 1.31
CA GLU A 329 11.27 -24.15 1.01
C GLU A 329 10.71 -25.02 -0.17
N ASP A 330 10.03 -24.39 -1.13
CA ASP A 330 9.57 -25.07 -2.36
C ASP A 330 10.71 -25.18 -3.38
N TYR A 331 11.56 -26.18 -3.18
CA TYR A 331 12.69 -26.46 -4.06
C TYR A 331 12.30 -26.86 -5.49
N GLN A 332 11.07 -27.32 -5.74
CA GLN A 332 10.62 -27.66 -7.10
C GLN A 332 10.31 -26.38 -7.88
N GLU A 333 9.64 -25.43 -7.23
CA GLU A 333 9.38 -24.12 -7.78
C GLU A 333 10.69 -23.34 -8.03
N ILE A 334 11.62 -23.39 -7.08
CA ILE A 334 12.94 -22.73 -7.22
C ILE A 334 13.72 -23.31 -8.40
N ASP A 335 13.85 -24.64 -8.53
CA ASP A 335 14.62 -25.28 -9.61
C ASP A 335 14.11 -24.82 -11.01
N TYR A 336 12.79 -24.61 -11.14
CA TYR A 336 12.15 -24.09 -12.36
C TYR A 336 12.43 -22.60 -12.59
N PHE A 337 12.10 -21.73 -11.62
CA PHE A 337 12.20 -20.28 -11.81
C PHE A 337 13.63 -19.76 -11.81
N TYR A 338 14.54 -20.35 -11.03
CA TYR A 338 15.97 -20.01 -11.05
C TYR A 338 16.56 -20.20 -12.45
N SER A 339 16.21 -21.31 -13.12
CA SER A 339 16.68 -21.61 -14.48
C SER A 339 16.19 -20.59 -15.51
N LEU A 340 14.95 -20.10 -15.36
CA LEU A 340 14.38 -19.04 -16.21
C LEU A 340 15.05 -17.69 -15.94
N TYR A 341 15.23 -17.34 -14.66
CA TYR A 341 15.85 -16.10 -14.21
C TYR A 341 17.31 -16.00 -14.66
N ASP A 342 18.15 -17.01 -14.38
CA ASP A 342 19.55 -17.06 -14.79
C ASP A 342 19.72 -17.02 -16.31
N SER A 343 18.91 -17.78 -17.06
CA SER A 343 18.94 -17.69 -18.52
C SER A 343 18.52 -16.32 -19.06
N MET A 344 17.70 -15.57 -18.33
CA MET A 344 17.20 -14.27 -18.77
C MET A 344 18.20 -13.14 -18.47
N ILE A 345 18.73 -13.05 -17.25
CA ILE A 345 19.72 -12.02 -16.89
C ILE A 345 20.97 -12.11 -17.79
N ASN A 346 21.46 -13.34 -18.06
CA ASN A 346 22.63 -13.58 -18.91
C ASN A 346 22.39 -13.20 -20.39
N ARG A 347 21.15 -13.35 -20.88
CA ARG A 347 20.77 -12.98 -22.25
C ARG A 347 20.71 -11.46 -22.44
N ILE A 348 20.40 -10.73 -21.38
CA ILE A 348 19.99 -9.32 -21.44
C ILE A 348 21.11 -8.39 -20.93
N GLY A 349 22.06 -8.91 -20.14
CA GLY A 349 23.17 -8.12 -19.60
C GLY A 349 22.79 -7.34 -18.34
N LEU A 350 21.88 -7.89 -17.52
CA LEU A 350 21.49 -7.31 -16.24
C LEU A 350 22.54 -7.62 -15.17
N ASP A 351 23.76 -7.10 -15.34
CA ASP A 351 24.93 -7.39 -14.50
C ASP A 351 24.67 -7.14 -13.00
N GLN A 352 23.86 -6.14 -12.66
CA GLN A 352 23.48 -5.84 -11.27
C GLN A 352 22.58 -6.92 -10.62
N MET A 353 21.89 -7.72 -11.43
CA MET A 353 21.04 -8.83 -10.96
C MET A 353 21.80 -10.16 -10.88
N MET A 354 22.91 -10.31 -11.63
CA MET A 354 23.83 -11.44 -11.47
C MET A 354 24.40 -11.54 -10.04
N GLU A 355 24.58 -10.41 -9.36
CA GLU A 355 25.05 -10.37 -7.96
C GLU A 355 24.14 -11.18 -7.02
N THR A 356 22.83 -11.14 -7.28
CA THR A 356 21.82 -11.82 -6.46
C THR A 356 21.65 -13.29 -6.82
N THR A 357 22.00 -13.68 -8.04
CA THR A 357 21.97 -15.07 -8.53
C THR A 357 23.02 -15.93 -7.81
N GLU A 358 24.22 -15.39 -7.57
CA GLU A 358 25.24 -16.04 -6.73
C GLU A 358 24.69 -16.26 -5.31
N GLY A 359 23.98 -15.28 -4.75
CA GLY A 359 23.30 -15.36 -3.46
C GLY A 359 22.27 -16.49 -3.40
N PHE A 360 21.41 -16.62 -4.41
CA PHE A 360 20.43 -17.70 -4.50
C PHE A 360 21.09 -19.08 -4.56
N TYR A 361 22.12 -19.23 -5.40
CA TYR A 361 22.85 -20.49 -5.52
C TYR A 361 23.48 -20.92 -4.19
N VAL A 362 24.12 -19.98 -3.49
CA VAL A 362 24.69 -20.22 -2.16
C VAL A 362 23.61 -20.56 -1.14
N THR A 363 22.48 -19.85 -1.14
CA THR A 363 21.33 -20.11 -0.25
C THR A 363 20.78 -21.53 -0.45
N MET A 364 20.56 -21.94 -1.71
CA MET A 364 20.13 -23.29 -2.05
C MET A 364 21.14 -24.35 -1.58
N GLN A 365 22.45 -24.12 -1.76
CA GLN A 365 23.50 -25.02 -1.28
C GLN A 365 23.62 -25.11 0.26
N VAL A 366 23.11 -24.12 0.99
CA VAL A 366 23.06 -24.12 2.46
C VAL A 366 21.82 -24.87 2.95
N LEU A 367 20.64 -24.58 2.38
CA LEU A 367 19.37 -25.18 2.83
C LEU A 367 19.15 -26.61 2.33
N ARG A 368 19.45 -26.88 1.05
CA ARG A 368 19.18 -28.18 0.41
C ARG A 368 20.43 -29.06 0.44
N ALA A 369 20.54 -29.88 1.48
CA ALA A 369 21.66 -30.82 1.71
C ALA A 369 21.93 -31.79 0.53
N GLU A 370 20.97 -32.01 -0.37
CA GLU A 370 21.09 -32.86 -1.56
C GLU A 370 21.77 -32.18 -2.76
N VAL A 371 21.91 -30.84 -2.77
CA VAL A 371 22.57 -30.10 -3.87
C VAL A 371 24.08 -30.22 -3.75
N MET A 372 24.61 -31.29 -4.35
CA MET A 372 26.03 -31.55 -4.65
C MET A 372 27.06 -31.08 -3.60
N GLY A 373 27.00 -31.68 -2.41
CA GLY A 373 28.13 -31.64 -1.45
C GLY A 373 28.17 -30.46 -0.48
N GLY A 374 27.20 -29.55 -0.56
CA GLY A 374 27.04 -28.41 0.35
C GLY A 374 28.02 -27.25 0.09
N PHE A 375 27.61 -26.04 0.49
CA PHE A 375 28.42 -24.85 0.27
C PHE A 375 29.77 -24.92 0.99
N SER A 376 30.88 -24.76 0.25
CA SER A 376 32.22 -24.64 0.84
C SER A 376 33.05 -23.52 0.22
N LEU A 377 33.53 -22.63 1.07
CA LEU A 377 34.51 -21.58 0.77
C LEU A 377 35.86 -22.09 0.23
N THR A 378 36.15 -23.40 0.34
CA THR A 378 37.36 -24.00 -0.26
C THR A 378 37.20 -24.33 -1.74
N HIS A 379 35.97 -24.42 -2.23
CA HIS A 379 35.64 -24.81 -3.61
C HIS A 379 34.94 -23.69 -4.36
N ASN A 380 34.11 -22.91 -3.68
CA ASN A 380 33.34 -21.80 -4.25
C ASN A 380 34.07 -20.47 -3.98
N LYS A 381 34.51 -19.80 -5.05
CA LYS A 381 35.01 -18.43 -4.99
C LYS A 381 33.90 -17.47 -5.40
N LEU A 382 33.44 -16.67 -4.45
CA LEU A 382 32.38 -15.68 -4.62
C LEU A 382 32.92 -14.42 -5.28
N GLN A 383 32.14 -13.86 -6.19
CA GLN A 383 32.38 -12.56 -6.81
C GLN A 383 31.65 -11.45 -6.05
N PHE A 384 30.44 -11.73 -5.55
CA PHE A 384 29.49 -10.79 -4.97
C PHE A 384 29.20 -11.14 -3.50
N ALA A 385 30.28 -11.25 -2.72
CA ALA A 385 30.24 -11.67 -1.33
C ALA A 385 29.34 -10.79 -0.45
N ASP A 386 29.27 -9.47 -0.67
CA ASP A 386 28.44 -8.56 0.12
C ASP A 386 26.94 -8.84 -0.07
N VAL A 387 26.49 -8.95 -1.33
CA VAL A 387 25.09 -9.29 -1.69
C VAL A 387 24.71 -10.68 -1.20
N THR A 388 25.63 -11.65 -1.30
CA THR A 388 25.44 -13.00 -0.75
C THR A 388 25.27 -12.98 0.77
N ILE A 389 26.07 -12.18 1.50
CA ILE A 389 25.94 -12.02 2.96
C ILE A 389 24.59 -11.40 3.33
N SER A 390 24.16 -10.35 2.61
CA SER A 390 22.85 -9.72 2.82
C SER A 390 21.71 -10.72 2.63
N MET A 391 21.64 -11.38 1.48
CA MET A 391 20.57 -12.34 1.17
C MET A 391 20.48 -13.47 2.20
N LEU A 392 21.61 -14.07 2.61
CA LEU A 392 21.62 -15.12 3.62
C LEU A 392 21.08 -14.63 4.97
N ASN A 393 21.38 -13.39 5.39
CA ASN A 393 20.86 -12.83 6.63
C ASN A 393 19.38 -12.44 6.54
N ASP A 394 18.94 -11.91 5.41
CA ASP A 394 17.55 -11.57 5.16
C ASP A 394 16.67 -12.84 5.17
N ILE A 395 17.09 -13.90 4.48
CA ILE A 395 16.36 -15.18 4.50
C ILE A 395 16.41 -15.82 5.89
N ALA A 396 17.55 -15.75 6.61
CA ALA A 396 17.63 -16.23 7.99
C ALA A 396 16.61 -15.54 8.92
N LYS A 397 16.35 -14.26 8.70
CA LYS A 397 15.34 -13.48 9.43
C LYS A 397 13.93 -14.00 9.15
N TYR A 398 13.59 -14.29 7.90
CA TYR A 398 12.30 -14.91 7.55
C TYR A 398 12.18 -16.34 8.09
N SER A 399 13.26 -17.13 8.15
CA SER A 399 13.23 -18.45 8.82
C SER A 399 12.76 -18.34 10.29
N LEU A 400 13.16 -17.28 11.01
CA LEU A 400 12.69 -17.04 12.39
C LEU A 400 11.21 -16.68 12.49
N LEU A 401 10.62 -16.06 11.46
CA LEU A 401 9.19 -15.79 11.40
C LEU A 401 8.41 -17.11 11.44
N PHE A 402 8.86 -18.10 10.66
CA PHE A 402 8.30 -19.46 10.55
C PHE A 402 8.73 -20.41 11.66
N ASP A 403 9.55 -19.96 12.62
CA ASP A 403 10.08 -20.75 13.73
C ASP A 403 11.13 -21.81 13.30
N GLU A 404 11.68 -21.69 12.08
CA GLU A 404 12.70 -22.56 11.47
C GLU A 404 14.12 -22.17 11.88
N HIS A 405 14.39 -22.33 13.18
CA HIS A 405 15.60 -21.87 13.84
C HIS A 405 16.90 -22.55 13.35
N ASP A 406 16.83 -23.81 12.90
CA ASP A 406 18.01 -24.53 12.38
C ASP A 406 18.45 -24.00 11.01
N ASN A 407 17.50 -23.65 10.14
CA ASN A 407 17.77 -23.08 8.83
C ASN A 407 18.28 -21.63 8.95
N GLY A 408 17.64 -20.81 9.80
CA GLY A 408 18.14 -19.48 10.15
C GLY A 408 19.57 -19.48 10.72
N TRP A 409 19.92 -20.49 11.53
CA TRP A 409 21.27 -20.65 12.07
C TRP A 409 22.30 -20.99 10.97
N GLN A 410 21.97 -21.92 10.08
CA GLN A 410 22.85 -22.36 8.99
C GLN A 410 23.13 -21.24 7.98
N LEU A 411 22.11 -20.45 7.63
CA LEU A 411 22.23 -19.26 6.78
C LEU A 411 23.13 -18.21 7.43
N ALA A 412 22.82 -17.77 8.66
CA ALA A 412 23.57 -16.73 9.36
C ALA A 412 25.04 -17.12 9.67
N VAL A 413 25.31 -18.39 10.00
CA VAL A 413 26.70 -18.85 10.22
C VAL A 413 27.50 -18.91 8.94
N THR A 414 26.84 -19.16 7.81
CA THR A 414 27.48 -19.16 6.48
C THR A 414 27.78 -17.73 6.04
N ALA A 415 26.83 -16.81 6.19
CA ALA A 415 27.02 -15.38 5.96
C ALA A 415 28.21 -14.84 6.79
N TYR A 416 28.27 -15.17 8.08
CA TYR A 416 29.39 -14.80 8.96
C TYR A 416 30.74 -15.34 8.45
N LYS A 417 30.81 -16.63 8.06
CA LYS A 417 32.04 -17.24 7.52
C LYS A 417 32.50 -16.55 6.23
N ILE A 418 31.57 -16.21 5.34
CA ILE A 418 31.84 -15.47 4.10
C ILE A 418 32.42 -14.10 4.46
N GLY A 419 31.79 -13.34 5.36
CA GLY A 419 32.29 -12.03 5.79
C GLY A 419 33.72 -12.05 6.34
N ILE A 420 34.04 -13.03 7.19
CA ILE A 420 35.40 -13.24 7.70
C ILE A 420 36.38 -13.52 6.55
N ALA A 421 36.03 -14.43 5.62
CA ALA A 421 36.90 -14.86 4.53
C ALA A 421 37.17 -13.74 3.51
N TYR A 422 36.14 -12.98 3.12
CA TYR A 422 36.21 -11.90 2.13
C TYR A 422 36.53 -10.52 2.75
N ASN A 423 36.86 -10.48 4.04
CA ASN A 423 37.27 -9.27 4.76
C ASN A 423 36.19 -8.16 4.78
N ARG A 424 34.93 -8.54 4.96
CA ARG A 424 33.77 -7.64 5.04
C ARG A 424 33.35 -7.44 6.49
N GLU A 425 33.78 -6.34 7.10
CA GLU A 425 33.57 -6.06 8.53
C GLU A 425 32.08 -5.97 8.87
N GLU A 426 31.35 -5.07 8.21
CA GLU A 426 29.93 -4.82 8.43
C GLU A 426 29.08 -6.07 8.19
N GLY A 427 29.29 -6.76 7.07
CA GLY A 427 28.62 -8.04 6.78
C GLY A 427 28.91 -9.11 7.84
N SER A 428 30.14 -9.19 8.36
CA SER A 428 30.48 -10.10 9.46
C SER A 428 29.78 -9.74 10.77
N LEU A 429 29.70 -8.45 11.08
CA LEU A 429 29.07 -7.91 12.29
C LEU A 429 27.55 -8.13 12.28
N ASN A 430 26.90 -7.85 11.15
CA ASN A 430 25.47 -8.06 10.94
C ASN A 430 25.11 -9.55 10.99
N SER A 431 25.93 -10.42 10.37
CA SER A 431 25.75 -11.87 10.46
C SER A 431 25.94 -12.40 11.89
N PHE A 432 26.90 -11.86 12.65
CA PHE A 432 27.08 -12.21 14.06
C PHE A 432 25.89 -11.76 14.93
N ARG A 433 25.33 -10.57 14.64
CA ARG A 433 24.08 -10.10 15.27
C ARG A 433 22.91 -11.03 14.95
N MET A 434 22.79 -11.50 13.71
CA MET A 434 21.75 -12.45 13.31
C MET A 434 21.90 -13.79 14.04
N LEU A 435 23.12 -14.33 14.16
CA LEU A 435 23.38 -15.54 14.96
C LEU A 435 22.94 -15.40 16.42
N TYR A 436 23.17 -14.24 17.03
CA TYR A 436 22.68 -13.95 18.37
C TYR A 436 21.14 -13.87 18.43
N LYS A 437 20.48 -13.23 17.44
CA LYS A 437 19.02 -13.19 17.30
C LYS A 437 18.43 -14.62 17.17
N VAL A 438 19.01 -15.47 16.31
CA VAL A 438 18.61 -16.89 16.13
C VAL A 438 18.83 -17.72 17.41
N SER A 439 19.94 -17.54 18.11
CA SER A 439 20.17 -18.22 19.40
C SER A 439 19.14 -17.81 20.44
N SER A 440 18.88 -16.52 20.59
CA SER A 440 17.99 -16.00 21.63
C SER A 440 16.54 -16.42 21.39
N SER A 441 16.09 -16.37 20.13
CA SER A 441 14.73 -16.79 19.72
C SER A 441 14.47 -18.27 19.91
N SER A 442 15.49 -19.12 19.71
CA SER A 442 15.43 -20.56 20.01
C SER A 442 15.64 -20.90 21.50
N HIS A 443 15.28 -19.97 22.41
CA HIS A 443 15.46 -20.10 23.86
C HIS A 443 16.89 -20.51 24.27
N ASP A 444 17.89 -19.91 23.62
CA ASP A 444 19.33 -20.17 23.79
C ASP A 444 19.78 -21.62 23.50
N ARG A 445 19.01 -22.39 22.72
CA ARG A 445 19.39 -23.75 22.26
C ARG A 445 20.77 -23.79 21.59
N PHE A 446 21.15 -22.75 20.85
CA PHE A 446 22.44 -22.65 20.17
C PHE A 446 23.59 -22.06 21.00
N LYS A 447 23.37 -21.73 22.28
CA LYS A 447 24.35 -21.07 23.15
C LYS A 447 25.78 -21.66 23.10
N PRO A 448 26.00 -22.99 23.14
CA PRO A 448 27.36 -23.56 23.08
C PRO A 448 28.03 -23.46 21.70
N ALA A 449 27.25 -23.27 20.63
CA ALA A 449 27.76 -23.01 19.29
C ALA A 449 28.04 -21.52 19.09
N LEU A 450 27.16 -20.65 19.62
CA LEU A 450 27.35 -19.20 19.64
C LEU A 450 28.60 -18.80 20.42
N GLU A 451 28.88 -19.43 21.56
CA GLU A 451 30.11 -19.18 22.35
C GLU A 451 31.37 -19.34 21.49
N LYS A 452 31.49 -20.47 20.79
CA LYS A 452 32.63 -20.79 19.92
C LYS A 452 32.77 -19.79 18.77
N ILE A 453 31.64 -19.35 18.20
CA ILE A 453 31.64 -18.33 17.14
C ILE A 453 32.02 -16.97 17.70
N ALA A 454 31.55 -16.59 18.89
CA ALA A 454 31.85 -15.32 19.54
C ALA A 454 33.34 -15.24 19.96
N GLU A 455 33.93 -16.34 20.48
CA GLU A 455 35.37 -16.42 20.69
C GLU A 455 36.17 -16.26 19.39
N HIS A 456 35.74 -16.93 18.32
CA HIS A 456 36.37 -16.82 17.01
C HIS A 456 36.24 -15.40 16.44
N ALA A 457 35.06 -14.78 16.56
CA ALA A 457 34.80 -13.42 16.14
C ALA A 457 35.69 -12.43 16.89
N LEU A 458 35.79 -12.53 18.22
CA LEU A 458 36.66 -11.66 19.00
C LEU A 458 38.13 -11.78 18.53
N LYS A 459 38.64 -13.01 18.38
CA LYS A 459 40.01 -13.28 17.90
C LYS A 459 40.24 -12.74 16.47
N ALA A 460 39.27 -12.94 15.57
CA ALA A 460 39.37 -12.55 14.16
C ALA A 460 39.24 -11.02 13.97
N PHE A 461 38.31 -10.38 14.68
CA PHE A 461 38.06 -8.94 14.60
C PHE A 461 39.25 -8.17 15.18
N VAL A 462 39.76 -8.54 16.36
CA VAL A 462 40.99 -7.94 16.94
C VAL A 462 42.17 -8.09 15.99
N LYS A 463 42.36 -9.26 15.38
CA LYS A 463 43.45 -9.49 14.39
C LYS A 463 43.33 -8.59 13.15
N LYS A 464 42.11 -8.22 12.77
CA LYS A 464 41.81 -7.38 11.59
C LYS A 464 41.68 -5.88 11.91
N GLY A 465 41.66 -5.49 13.19
CA GLY A 465 41.44 -4.12 13.63
C GLY A 465 39.97 -3.68 13.61
N TRP A 466 39.03 -4.63 13.59
CA TRP A 466 37.58 -4.41 13.50
C TRP A 466 36.92 -4.14 14.85
N ASN A 467 35.74 -3.53 14.82
CA ASN A 467 34.98 -3.14 16.01
C ASN A 467 34.43 -4.35 16.79
N THR A 468 34.84 -4.49 18.06
CA THR A 468 34.45 -5.60 18.96
C THR A 468 33.37 -5.21 19.98
N SER A 469 32.78 -4.01 19.90
CA SER A 469 31.82 -3.49 20.89
C SER A 469 30.54 -4.32 21.02
N LEU A 470 30.09 -4.97 19.94
CA LEU A 470 28.95 -5.91 19.94
C LEU A 470 29.38 -7.33 20.37
N VAL A 471 30.56 -7.76 19.92
CA VAL A 471 31.04 -9.14 20.10
C VAL A 471 31.41 -9.44 21.56
N THR A 472 32.06 -8.50 22.22
CA THR A 472 32.58 -8.71 23.58
C THR A 472 31.46 -8.86 24.63
N PRO A 473 30.42 -7.99 24.66
CA PRO A 473 29.29 -8.17 25.58
C PRO A 473 28.52 -9.47 25.33
N ILE A 474 28.30 -9.85 24.06
CA ILE A 474 27.61 -11.11 23.72
C ILE A 474 28.43 -12.33 24.17
N LEU A 475 29.76 -12.33 23.98
CA LEU A 475 30.62 -13.41 24.49
C LEU A 475 30.52 -13.53 26.02
N ASN A 476 30.63 -12.40 26.72
CA ASN A 476 30.52 -12.35 28.19
C ASN A 476 29.15 -12.87 28.68
N GLU A 477 28.06 -12.46 28.01
CA GLU A 477 26.70 -12.89 28.29
C GLU A 477 26.52 -14.41 28.11
N VAL A 478 27.02 -14.94 26.98
CA VAL A 478 26.99 -16.38 26.69
C VAL A 478 27.83 -17.17 27.70
N GLN A 479 28.97 -16.64 28.15
CA GLN A 479 29.81 -17.25 29.19
C GLN A 479 29.28 -17.07 30.63
N GLY A 480 28.15 -16.38 30.81
CA GLY A 480 27.59 -16.08 32.13
C GLY A 480 28.42 -15.08 32.95
N GLN A 481 29.34 -14.36 32.30
CA GLN A 481 30.20 -13.31 32.87
C GLN A 481 29.62 -11.92 32.57
N ILE A 482 28.32 -11.76 32.74
CA ILE A 482 27.61 -10.51 32.43
C ILE A 482 28.24 -9.37 33.26
N PRO A 483 28.81 -8.32 32.63
CA PRO A 483 29.42 -7.23 33.37
C PRO A 483 28.36 -6.47 34.18
N PRO A 484 28.67 -6.01 35.39
CA PRO A 484 27.75 -5.17 36.15
C PRO A 484 27.53 -3.86 35.40
N ILE A 485 26.26 -3.54 35.15
CA ILE A 485 25.87 -2.26 34.55
C ILE A 485 25.86 -1.20 35.65
N GLU A 486 26.07 0.06 35.26
CA GLU A 486 25.90 1.18 36.18
C GLU A 486 24.47 1.23 36.73
N LYS A 487 24.22 2.01 37.79
CA LYS A 487 22.91 2.03 38.47
C LYS A 487 21.82 2.70 37.62
N LEU A 488 21.25 1.94 36.68
CA LEU A 488 20.13 2.34 35.82
C LEU A 488 18.76 2.04 36.46
N ALA A 489 18.71 1.26 37.54
CA ALA A 489 17.49 1.03 38.31
C ALA A 489 16.95 2.33 38.92
N THR A 490 15.62 2.50 38.88
CA THR A 490 14.91 3.67 39.41
C THR A 490 14.36 3.38 40.80
N ASN A 491 14.24 4.42 41.63
CA ASN A 491 13.62 4.30 42.96
C ASN A 491 12.08 4.33 42.84
N GLY A 492 11.51 3.35 42.13
CA GLY A 492 10.08 3.27 41.79
C GLY A 492 9.74 3.86 40.42
N ILE A 493 8.43 3.99 40.16
CA ILE A 493 7.87 4.51 38.91
C ILE A 493 8.33 5.96 38.66
N VAL A 494 8.83 6.22 37.45
CA VAL A 494 9.22 7.55 36.97
C VAL A 494 8.73 7.81 35.54
N ALA A 495 8.36 9.05 35.25
CA ALA A 495 8.03 9.47 33.88
C ALA A 495 9.23 9.32 32.91
N ILE A 496 8.98 9.06 31.62
CA ILE A 496 9.99 8.80 30.57
C ILE A 496 11.17 9.80 30.57
N LYS A 497 10.94 11.08 30.90
CA LYS A 497 11.98 12.13 30.98
C LYS A 497 13.01 11.93 32.10
N LYS A 498 12.78 10.97 33.00
CA LYS A 498 13.64 10.57 34.12
C LYS A 498 14.18 9.14 33.97
N VAL A 499 13.78 8.40 32.94
CA VAL A 499 14.40 7.13 32.56
C VAL A 499 15.85 7.41 32.13
N PRO A 500 16.84 6.57 32.52
CA PRO A 500 18.22 6.74 32.08
C PRO A 500 18.32 6.77 30.55
N LYS A 501 19.14 7.68 30.01
CA LYS A 501 19.21 7.92 28.55
C LYS A 501 19.71 6.72 27.77
N GLU A 502 20.51 5.89 28.43
CA GLU A 502 21.04 4.63 27.93
C GLU A 502 19.90 3.65 27.62
N LEU A 503 18.81 3.68 28.39
CA LEU A 503 17.61 2.86 28.15
C LEU A 503 16.61 3.51 27.18
N ILE A 504 16.89 4.70 26.65
CA ILE A 504 16.06 5.37 25.64
C ILE A 504 16.64 5.06 24.25
N GLY A 505 15.80 4.50 23.37
CA GLY A 505 16.17 4.09 22.02
C GLY A 505 15.46 2.79 21.62
N TRP A 506 15.74 2.32 20.41
CA TRP A 506 15.26 1.04 19.93
C TRP A 506 15.95 -0.14 20.62
N MET A 507 15.18 -1.18 20.92
CA MET A 507 15.65 -2.43 21.51
C MET A 507 15.18 -3.60 20.64
N ASP A 508 16.11 -4.46 20.24
CA ASP A 508 15.83 -5.65 19.42
C ASP A 508 14.97 -6.65 20.22
N VAL A 509 13.80 -7.02 19.70
CA VAL A 509 13.00 -8.11 20.28
C VAL A 509 13.72 -9.44 20.10
N LEU A 510 13.79 -10.26 21.17
CA LEU A 510 14.45 -11.57 21.15
C LEU A 510 13.48 -12.74 21.39
N SER A 511 12.64 -12.65 22.43
CA SER A 511 11.67 -13.70 22.78
C SER A 511 10.62 -13.19 23.77
N ILE A 512 9.58 -13.98 24.00
CA ILE A 512 8.61 -13.77 25.09
C ILE A 512 8.77 -14.94 26.07
N GLU A 513 8.84 -14.63 27.36
CA GLU A 513 9.03 -15.59 28.44
C GLU A 513 8.00 -15.36 29.56
N ILE A 514 7.70 -16.40 30.33
CA ILE A 514 6.92 -16.28 31.56
C ILE A 514 7.90 -16.28 32.75
N ILE A 515 7.98 -15.14 33.45
CA ILE A 515 8.90 -14.91 34.56
C ILE A 515 8.06 -14.54 35.79
N ASP A 516 8.21 -15.29 36.88
CA ASP A 516 7.42 -15.14 38.12
C ASP A 516 5.87 -15.16 37.96
N GLY A 517 5.38 -15.66 36.83
CA GLY A 517 3.95 -15.71 36.48
C GLY A 517 3.46 -14.55 35.61
N GLU A 518 4.34 -13.62 35.26
CA GLU A 518 4.08 -12.49 34.37
C GLU A 518 4.70 -12.75 32.98
N GLU A 519 4.06 -12.25 31.93
CA GLU A 519 4.62 -12.29 30.58
C GLU A 519 5.61 -11.15 30.39
N VAL A 520 6.82 -11.50 29.96
CA VAL A 520 7.95 -10.59 29.80
C VAL A 520 8.50 -10.71 28.39
N LEU A 521 8.51 -9.60 27.66
CA LEU A 521 9.17 -9.47 26.38
C LEU A 521 10.66 -9.23 26.64
N ILE A 522 11.50 -10.18 26.25
CA ILE A 522 12.96 -10.09 26.34
C ILE A 522 13.47 -9.33 25.12
N VAL A 523 14.17 -8.23 25.37
CA VAL A 523 14.73 -7.36 24.33
C VAL A 523 16.23 -7.10 24.58
N ARG A 524 17.01 -6.80 23.53
CA ARG A 524 18.39 -6.32 23.66
C ARG A 524 18.43 -4.82 23.43
N ASN A 525 18.91 -4.07 24.42
CA ASN A 525 19.16 -2.65 24.26
C ASN A 525 20.56 -2.42 23.63
N GLU A 526 20.64 -1.67 22.53
CA GLU A 526 21.91 -1.46 21.81
C GLU A 526 22.90 -0.53 22.54
N ASN A 527 22.41 0.44 23.33
CA ASN A 527 23.27 1.39 24.05
C ASN A 527 23.90 0.73 25.28
N VAL A 528 23.13 -0.09 26.00
CA VAL A 528 23.55 -0.82 27.21
C VAL A 528 24.23 -2.15 26.87
N GLN A 529 24.03 -2.69 25.66
CA GLN A 529 24.58 -3.96 25.19
C GLN A 529 24.26 -5.18 26.08
N ALA A 530 23.02 -5.23 26.60
CA ALA A 530 22.54 -6.31 27.45
C ALA A 530 21.04 -6.61 27.21
N ARG A 531 20.57 -7.76 27.70
CA ARG A 531 19.14 -8.13 27.65
C ARG A 531 18.35 -7.50 28.78
N VAL A 532 17.23 -6.88 28.44
CA VAL A 532 16.29 -6.24 29.36
C VAL A 532 14.93 -6.95 29.21
N GLY A 533 14.26 -7.22 30.31
CA GLY A 533 12.89 -7.73 30.31
C GLY A 533 11.91 -6.57 30.40
N VAL A 534 10.91 -6.52 29.52
CA VAL A 534 9.79 -5.58 29.61
C VAL A 534 8.53 -6.37 29.96
N ASN A 535 7.91 -6.09 31.11
CA ASN A 535 6.62 -6.69 31.47
C ASN A 535 5.54 -6.14 30.51
N ILE A 536 4.78 -7.03 29.87
CA ILE A 536 3.78 -6.68 28.85
C ILE A 536 2.32 -6.81 29.34
N GLN A 537 2.08 -6.91 30.64
CA GLN A 537 0.75 -7.10 31.24
C GLN A 537 -0.26 -6.00 30.85
N TYR A 538 0.20 -4.75 30.73
CA TYR A 538 -0.62 -3.61 30.29
C TYR A 538 -0.58 -3.38 28.76
N HIS A 539 0.22 -4.17 28.04
CA HIS A 539 0.50 -4.02 26.60
C HIS A 539 0.37 -5.37 25.87
N PRO A 540 -0.83 -6.01 25.88
CA PRO A 540 -1.03 -7.33 25.29
C PRO A 540 -0.79 -7.39 23.77
N GLU A 541 -0.82 -6.25 23.07
CA GLU A 541 -0.45 -6.11 21.66
C GLU A 541 1.00 -6.53 21.39
N LEU A 542 1.91 -6.33 22.35
CA LEU A 542 3.33 -6.68 22.22
C LEU A 542 3.57 -8.20 22.20
N ARG A 543 2.56 -9.02 22.53
CA ARG A 543 2.63 -10.50 22.41
C ARG A 543 2.83 -10.99 20.98
N LEU A 544 2.49 -10.16 19.99
CA LEU A 544 2.64 -10.51 18.57
C LEU A 544 4.07 -10.26 18.05
N LEU A 545 4.90 -9.53 18.81
CA LEU A 545 6.25 -9.17 18.38
C LEU A 545 7.20 -10.37 18.53
N LYS A 546 7.84 -10.71 17.41
CA LYS A 546 8.89 -11.73 17.31
C LYS A 546 10.25 -11.10 17.02
N THR A 547 11.29 -11.92 17.09
CA THR A 547 12.65 -11.61 16.61
C THR A 547 12.64 -11.05 15.20
N GLY A 548 13.19 -9.85 15.03
CA GLY A 548 13.06 -9.06 13.80
C GLY A 548 12.15 -7.84 13.96
N HIS A 549 11.49 -7.66 15.10
CA HIS A 549 10.91 -6.40 15.54
C HIS A 549 11.85 -5.65 16.49
N LYS A 550 11.60 -4.35 16.66
CA LYS A 550 12.19 -3.49 17.69
C LYS A 550 11.08 -2.80 18.48
N ILE A 551 11.39 -2.45 19.73
CA ILE A 551 10.53 -1.60 20.58
C ILE A 551 11.30 -0.38 21.11
N ALA A 552 10.59 0.70 21.41
CA ALA A 552 11.12 1.88 22.08
C ALA A 552 10.13 2.39 23.14
N LEU A 553 10.65 2.79 24.30
CA LEU A 553 9.87 3.45 25.35
C LEU A 553 9.69 4.92 24.96
N THR A 554 8.45 5.36 24.70
CA THR A 554 8.20 6.68 24.11
C THR A 554 7.51 7.65 25.07
N ASN A 555 6.57 7.19 25.89
CA ASN A 555 5.80 8.08 26.76
C ASN A 555 5.30 7.39 28.05
N GLY A 556 4.76 8.19 28.97
CA GLY A 556 4.19 7.73 30.24
C GLY A 556 5.24 7.44 31.30
N GLU A 557 4.95 6.48 32.18
CA GLU A 557 5.76 6.18 33.37
C GLU A 557 6.21 4.70 33.42
N PHE A 558 7.43 4.49 33.92
CA PHE A 558 8.13 3.20 33.96
C PHE A 558 8.83 3.02 35.31
N ASN A 559 8.80 1.81 35.87
CA ASN A 559 9.68 1.41 36.96
C ASN A 559 10.78 0.48 36.40
N ILE A 560 12.03 0.67 36.84
CA ILE A 560 13.19 -0.05 36.33
C ILE A 560 13.92 -0.67 37.52
N THR A 561 14.03 -1.99 37.55
CA THR A 561 14.64 -2.71 38.67
C THR A 561 15.76 -3.64 38.20
N ASP A 562 16.73 -3.90 39.07
CA ASP A 562 17.75 -4.92 38.81
C ASP A 562 17.10 -6.30 38.75
N ALA A 563 17.43 -7.09 37.73
CA ALA A 563 16.89 -8.44 37.59
C ALA A 563 17.36 -9.35 38.74
N LYS A 564 16.48 -10.23 39.23
CA LYS A 564 16.79 -11.19 40.29
C LYS A 564 17.88 -12.18 39.83
N ILE A 565 18.73 -12.65 40.77
CA ILE A 565 19.92 -13.48 40.47
C ILE A 565 19.59 -14.76 39.68
N ASP A 566 18.43 -15.36 39.93
CA ASP A 566 17.90 -16.52 39.21
C ASP A 566 17.42 -16.17 37.80
N VAL A 567 16.75 -15.03 37.63
CA VAL A 567 16.35 -14.47 36.33
C VAL A 567 17.57 -14.13 35.47
N VAL A 568 18.60 -13.49 36.06
CA VAL A 568 19.91 -13.23 35.42
C VAL A 568 20.55 -14.54 34.94
N LYS A 569 20.57 -15.58 35.79
CA LYS A 569 21.19 -16.87 35.44
C LYS A 569 20.43 -17.66 34.38
N LYS A 570 19.10 -17.58 34.36
CA LYS A 570 18.24 -18.36 33.46
C LYS A 570 18.08 -17.71 32.08
N TYR A 571 17.99 -16.37 32.04
CA TYR A 571 17.60 -15.62 30.83
C TYR A 571 18.65 -14.61 30.35
N SER A 572 19.76 -14.44 31.08
CA SER A 572 20.76 -13.38 30.87
C SER A 572 20.19 -11.95 30.95
N LEU A 573 19.02 -11.78 31.59
CA LEU A 573 18.41 -10.47 31.83
C LEU A 573 19.15 -9.71 32.92
N VAL A 574 19.43 -8.43 32.69
CA VAL A 574 20.09 -7.55 33.67
C VAL A 574 19.13 -6.64 34.41
N LEU A 575 18.05 -6.23 33.75
CA LEU A 575 17.09 -5.24 34.21
C LEU A 575 15.68 -5.70 33.85
N MET A 576 14.73 -5.33 34.69
CA MET A 576 13.29 -5.47 34.47
C MET A 576 12.67 -4.08 34.35
N ILE A 577 11.86 -3.87 33.33
CA ILE A 577 11.09 -2.65 33.07
C ILE A 577 9.61 -2.97 33.22
N GLU A 578 8.97 -2.31 34.17
CA GLU A 578 7.55 -2.37 34.46
C GLU A 578 6.89 -1.09 33.92
N PRO A 579 6.26 -1.11 32.74
CA PRO A 579 5.46 0.01 32.25
C PRO A 579 4.20 0.20 33.11
N SER A 580 3.83 1.45 33.36
CA SER A 580 2.51 1.80 33.90
C SER A 580 1.39 1.53 32.89
N SER A 581 0.13 1.48 33.33
CA SER A 581 -1.04 1.40 32.44
C SER A 581 -1.28 2.63 31.55
N THR A 582 -0.42 3.64 31.65
CA THR A 582 -0.40 4.87 30.84
C THR A 582 0.94 5.04 30.10
N ALA A 583 1.78 4.01 30.06
CA ALA A 583 2.97 3.99 29.22
C ALA A 583 2.58 3.90 27.74
N GLU A 584 3.45 4.42 26.87
CA GLU A 584 3.39 4.17 25.43
C GLU A 584 4.71 3.51 25.02
N ILE A 585 4.58 2.38 24.31
CA ILE A 585 5.69 1.62 23.74
C ILE A 585 5.45 1.57 22.24
N SER A 586 6.33 2.21 21.48
CA SER A 586 6.31 2.13 20.02
C SER A 586 7.07 0.90 19.54
N TYR A 587 6.68 0.32 18.42
CA TYR A 587 7.36 -0.81 17.81
C TYR A 587 7.51 -0.61 16.29
N GLU A 588 8.59 -1.16 15.73
CA GLU A 588 8.84 -1.20 14.29
C GLU A 588 9.23 -2.63 13.87
N GLY A 589 8.86 -3.03 12.66
CA GLY A 589 9.39 -4.23 12.01
C GLY A 589 10.68 -3.88 11.27
N GLU A 590 11.71 -4.71 11.38
CA GLU A 590 12.93 -4.56 10.57
C GLU A 590 12.86 -5.39 9.25
N TYR A 591 11.67 -5.84 8.82
CA TYR A 591 11.51 -6.78 7.71
C TYR A 591 11.61 -6.09 6.34
N GLY A 592 11.89 -6.89 5.31
CA GLY A 592 12.35 -6.44 3.99
C GLY A 592 13.60 -7.20 3.56
N PHE A 593 14.14 -6.90 2.38
CA PHE A 593 15.39 -7.47 1.88
C PHE A 593 16.40 -6.36 1.61
N SER A 594 17.52 -6.40 2.33
CA SER A 594 18.65 -5.49 2.12
C SER A 594 19.37 -5.71 0.78
N CYS A 595 19.24 -6.92 0.20
CA CYS A 595 19.75 -7.23 -1.14
C CYS A 595 18.81 -6.79 -2.29
N LEU A 596 17.57 -6.38 -2.01
CA LEU A 596 16.65 -5.88 -3.04
C LEU A 596 16.93 -4.41 -3.35
N LYS A 597 17.52 -4.15 -4.52
CA LYS A 597 17.35 -2.87 -5.20
C LYS A 597 15.92 -2.83 -5.75
N VAL A 598 15.02 -2.16 -5.03
CA VAL A 598 13.68 -1.90 -5.55
C VAL A 598 13.80 -1.00 -6.77
N ALA A 599 13.23 -1.43 -7.90
CA ALA A 599 13.19 -0.63 -9.12
C ALA A 599 12.42 0.68 -8.86
N ALA A 600 13.15 1.78 -8.70
CA ALA A 600 12.57 3.12 -8.63
C ALA A 600 12.18 3.58 -10.05
N PRO A 601 11.13 4.42 -10.20
CA PRO A 601 10.87 5.07 -11.48
C PRO A 601 12.09 5.89 -11.91
N GLU A 602 12.40 5.90 -13.21
CA GLU A 602 13.43 6.80 -13.74
C GLU A 602 13.04 8.25 -13.42
N ALA A 603 13.94 8.99 -12.79
CA ALA A 603 13.72 10.42 -12.58
C ALA A 603 13.69 11.13 -13.95
N GLU A 604 12.61 11.85 -14.24
CA GLU A 604 12.49 12.62 -15.49
C GLU A 604 13.69 13.58 -15.65
N ALA A 605 14.32 13.55 -16.83
CA ALA A 605 15.59 14.20 -17.14
C ALA A 605 15.44 15.59 -17.78
#